data_AF-A0A4U0WZJ0-F1
#
_entry.id   AF-A0A4U0WZJ0-F1
#
_cell.length_a   1.000
_cell.length_b   1.000
_cell.length_c   1.000
_cell.angle_alpha   90.00
_cell.angle_beta   90.00
_cell.angle_gamma   90.00
#
_symmetry.space_group_name_H-M   'P 1'
#
loop_
_entity.id
_entity.type
_entity.pdbx_description
1 polymer ?
#
loop_
_entity_poly.entity_id
_entity_poly.type
_entity_poly.pdbx_seq_one_letter_code
_entity_poly.pdbx_strand_id
1 'polypeptide(L)'
;MQWFELLRPAQRLPSTFAEKYRDRVTPEAFELLCAMFLYDPAAQPSASDVLEHPYFTTEEPQPARAIELAELEGDWHEFESKALRKERDRVDREARRAARGEAEKRKTDGAPVEGERDAKRARGEAEVAETEAQMGVEDVQLQE
;
A
#
# COMPACT_ATOMS: atom_id res chain seq x y z
N MET A 1 33.43 3.84 23.56
CA MET A 1 33.06 3.01 22.39
C MET A 1 33.81 3.53 21.16
N GLN A 2 34.65 2.71 20.51
CA GLN A 2 35.59 3.11 19.45
C GLN A 2 34.93 3.58 18.13
N TRP A 3 33.66 3.28 17.94
CA TRP A 3 32.90 3.56 16.71
C TRP A 3 32.16 4.89 16.75
N PHE A 4 31.94 5.46 17.95
CA PHE A 4 31.26 6.75 18.14
C PHE A 4 32.03 7.92 17.55
N GLU A 5 33.37 7.88 17.63
CA GLU A 5 34.27 8.90 17.07
C GLU A 5 34.14 9.01 15.54
N LEU A 6 33.85 7.88 14.86
CA LEU A 6 33.70 7.80 13.40
C LEU A 6 32.29 8.16 12.92
N LEU A 7 31.28 8.06 13.78
CA LEU A 7 29.87 8.31 13.49
C LEU A 7 29.36 9.63 14.06
N ARG A 8 30.27 10.55 14.43
CA ARG A 8 29.85 11.85 14.96
C ARG A 8 28.94 12.54 13.93
N PRO A 9 27.71 12.92 14.29
CA PRO A 9 26.84 13.65 13.38
C PRO A 9 27.56 14.93 12.96
N ALA A 10 27.89 15.04 11.67
CA ALA A 10 28.59 16.21 11.13
C ALA A 10 27.72 17.48 11.22
N GLN A 11 26.40 17.31 11.37
CA GLN A 11 25.42 18.38 11.47
C GLN A 11 24.52 18.15 12.68
N ARG A 12 24.29 19.22 13.45
CA ARG A 12 23.27 19.25 14.48
C ARG A 12 21.94 19.63 13.84
N LEU A 13 21.00 18.70 13.84
CA LEU A 13 19.65 18.94 13.36
C LEU A 13 18.86 19.72 14.42
N PRO A 14 18.13 20.79 14.05
CA PRO A 14 17.22 21.45 14.97
C PRO A 14 16.04 20.52 15.30
N SER A 15 15.43 20.73 16.47
CA SER A 15 14.21 20.01 16.84
C SER A 15 13.06 20.43 15.93
N THR A 16 12.37 19.44 15.33
CA THR A 16 11.13 19.63 14.56
C THR A 16 9.89 19.27 15.39
N PHE A 17 10.06 19.02 16.69
CA PHE A 17 9.01 18.50 17.54
C PHE A 17 7.86 19.51 17.72
N ALA A 18 8.20 20.77 18.03
CA ALA A 18 7.22 21.83 18.19
C ALA A 18 6.36 22.04 16.94
N GLU A 19 6.99 22.14 15.76
CA GLU A 19 6.29 22.31 14.49
C GLU A 19 5.26 21.21 14.22
N LYS A 20 5.56 19.97 14.60
CA LYS A 20 4.71 18.81 14.29
C LYS A 20 3.60 18.60 15.30
N TYR A 21 3.84 18.91 16.57
CA TYR A 21 2.99 18.43 17.66
C TYR A 21 2.41 19.52 18.55
N ARG A 22 2.94 20.75 18.54
CA ARG A 22 2.45 21.84 19.41
C ARG A 22 0.95 22.08 19.26
N ASP A 23 0.45 22.05 18.03
CA ASP A 23 -0.96 22.33 17.75
C ASP A 23 -1.85 21.07 17.79
N ARG A 24 -1.28 19.89 18.07
CA ARG A 24 -2.00 18.61 18.12
C ARG A 24 -2.38 18.17 19.52
N VAL A 25 -1.78 18.80 20.53
CA VAL A 25 -1.97 18.48 21.94
C VAL A 25 -2.22 19.76 22.72
N THR A 26 -2.66 19.63 23.96
CA THR A 26 -2.84 20.77 24.86
C THR A 26 -1.48 21.38 25.26
N PRO A 27 -1.44 22.65 25.70
CA PRO A 27 -0.20 23.31 26.10
C PRO A 27 0.58 22.53 27.16
N GLU A 28 -0.07 22.06 28.23
CA GLU A 28 0.63 21.33 29.30
C GLU A 28 1.03 19.93 28.86
N ALA A 29 0.27 19.28 27.96
CA ALA A 29 0.68 18.02 27.35
C ALA A 29 1.95 18.19 26.50
N PHE A 30 2.05 19.30 25.75
CA PHE A 30 3.20 19.58 24.92
C PHE A 30 4.47 19.77 25.76
N GLU A 31 4.38 20.55 26.85
CA GLU A 31 5.50 20.76 27.77
C GLU A 31 5.91 19.46 28.46
N LEU A 32 4.93 18.64 28.90
CA LEU A 32 5.20 17.33 29.47
C LEU A 32 5.98 16.44 28.48
N LEU A 33 5.54 16.38 27.22
CA LEU A 33 6.22 15.58 26.18
C LEU A 33 7.63 16.10 25.90
N CYS A 34 7.85 17.42 25.93
CA CYS A 34 9.19 18.00 25.78
C CYS A 34 10.13 17.54 26.91
N ALA A 35 9.64 17.49 28.14
CA ALA A 35 10.42 17.00 29.28
C ALA A 35 10.69 15.49 29.18
N MET A 36 9.69 14.68 28.80
CA MET A 36 9.83 13.23 28.68
C MET A 36 10.74 12.81 27.52
N PHE A 37 10.83 13.59 26.44
CA PHE A 37 11.63 13.27 25.25
C PHE A 37 13.00 13.93 25.21
N LEU A 38 13.54 14.30 26.37
CA LEU A 38 14.94 14.72 26.48
C LEU A 38 15.87 13.57 26.07
N TYR A 39 16.83 13.91 25.20
CA TYR A 39 17.79 12.93 24.67
C TYR A 39 18.74 12.41 25.76
N ASP A 40 19.11 13.26 26.71
CA ASP A 40 19.98 12.88 27.83
C ASP A 40 19.13 12.19 28.92
N PRO A 41 19.36 10.90 29.20
CA PRO A 41 18.61 10.18 30.23
C PRO A 41 18.85 10.74 31.64
N ALA A 42 19.98 11.40 31.89
CA ALA A 42 20.25 12.03 33.18
C ALA A 42 19.43 13.31 33.39
N ALA A 43 18.96 13.92 32.30
CA ALA A 43 18.10 15.10 32.32
C ALA A 43 16.61 14.74 32.23
N GLN A 44 16.28 13.48 31.91
CA GLN A 44 14.91 13.02 31.82
C GLN A 44 14.28 12.96 33.22
N PRO A 45 13.06 13.50 33.42
CA PRO A 45 12.38 13.45 34.70
C PRO A 45 12.06 12.01 35.10
N SER A 46 12.02 11.75 36.40
CA SER A 46 11.56 10.46 36.91
C SER A 46 10.04 10.32 36.75
N ALA A 47 9.53 9.09 36.91
CA ALA A 47 8.10 8.85 36.85
C ALA A 47 7.30 9.62 37.92
N SER A 48 7.88 9.82 39.12
CA SER A 48 7.25 10.65 40.15
C SER A 48 7.19 12.11 39.73
N ASP A 49 8.27 12.66 39.17
CA ASP A 49 8.31 14.06 38.73
C ASP A 49 7.29 14.30 37.59
N VAL A 50 7.12 13.33 36.70
CA VAL A 50 6.13 13.37 35.63
C VAL A 50 4.70 13.46 36.16
N LEU A 51 4.38 12.73 37.23
CA LEU A 51 3.03 12.73 37.82
C LEU A 51 2.69 14.05 38.53
N GLU A 52 3.70 14.84 38.90
CA GLU A 52 3.51 16.17 39.51
C GLU A 52 3.30 17.28 38.46
N HIS A 53 3.45 16.97 37.16
CA HIS A 53 3.34 17.95 36.09
C HIS A 53 1.94 18.62 36.02
N PRO A 54 1.84 19.92 35.68
CA PRO A 54 0.56 20.66 35.53
C PRO A 54 -0.49 19.97 34.67
N TYR A 55 -0.05 19.22 33.65
CA TYR A 55 -0.90 18.36 32.81
C TYR A 55 -1.81 17.43 33.61
N PHE A 56 -1.32 16.86 34.72
CA PHE A 56 -2.10 15.94 35.56
C PHE A 56 -2.76 16.63 36.75
N THR A 57 -2.22 17.77 37.21
CA THR A 57 -2.60 18.40 38.48
C THR A 57 -3.50 19.62 38.33
N THR A 58 -3.45 20.32 37.20
CA THR A 58 -4.13 21.61 37.00
C THR A 58 -4.84 21.75 35.67
N GLU A 59 -4.33 21.14 34.59
CA GLU A 59 -4.95 21.24 33.27
C GLU A 59 -6.30 20.52 33.23
N GLU A 60 -7.26 21.09 32.52
CA GLU A 60 -8.53 20.43 32.21
C GLU A 60 -8.45 19.73 30.85
N PRO A 61 -9.09 18.56 30.67
CA PRO A 61 -9.91 17.86 31.65
C PRO A 61 -9.08 17.13 32.72
N GLN A 62 -9.62 17.08 33.94
CA GLN A 62 -8.99 16.32 35.03
C GLN A 62 -8.97 14.82 34.73
N PRO A 63 -7.99 14.08 35.27
CA PRO A 63 -7.92 12.63 35.10
C PRO A 63 -9.22 11.95 35.53
N ALA A 64 -9.83 11.20 34.62
CA ALA A 64 -11.07 10.48 34.84
C ALA A 64 -10.88 8.99 34.55
N ARG A 65 -11.65 8.15 35.24
CA ARG A 65 -11.70 6.72 34.93
C ARG A 65 -12.40 6.54 33.58
N ALA A 66 -11.78 5.77 32.69
CA ALA A 66 -12.33 5.45 31.37
C ALA A 66 -13.52 4.48 31.48
N ILE A 67 -14.68 5.03 31.82
CA ILE A 67 -15.95 4.28 31.96
C ILE A 67 -16.50 3.84 30.60
N GLU A 68 -16.15 4.56 29.54
CA GLU A 68 -16.59 4.32 28.16
C GLU A 68 -16.08 2.97 27.63
N LEU A 69 -15.00 2.44 28.22
CA LEU A 69 -14.49 1.11 27.91
C LEU A 69 -15.46 -0.02 28.31
N ALA A 70 -16.42 0.22 29.21
CA ALA A 70 -17.36 -0.80 29.66
C ALA A 70 -18.36 -1.22 28.57
N GLU A 71 -18.65 -0.32 27.62
CA GLU A 71 -19.56 -0.55 26.50
C GLU A 71 -18.82 -1.00 25.24
N LEU A 72 -17.47 -1.04 25.29
CA LEU A 72 -16.65 -1.41 24.15
C LEU A 72 -16.78 -2.91 23.87
N GLU A 73 -17.46 -3.26 22.79
CA GLU A 73 -17.60 -4.63 22.33
C GLU A 73 -16.35 -5.10 21.56
N GLY A 74 -15.92 -6.33 21.85
CA GLY A 74 -14.81 -7.00 21.18
C GLY A 74 -13.48 -6.92 21.94
N ASP A 75 -12.63 -7.91 21.70
CA ASP A 75 -11.33 -8.04 22.33
C ASP A 75 -10.29 -7.20 21.56
N TRP A 76 -9.87 -6.08 22.17
CA TRP A 76 -8.84 -5.19 21.63
C TRP A 76 -7.42 -5.70 21.95
N HIS A 77 -7.22 -7.00 21.79
CA HIS A 77 -5.93 -7.63 21.94
C HIS A 77 -5.16 -7.60 20.62
N GLU A 78 -3.86 -7.31 20.69
CA GLU A 78 -2.97 -7.30 19.52
C GLU A 78 -3.06 -8.62 18.73
N PHE A 79 -3.23 -9.72 19.44
CA PHE A 79 -3.40 -11.06 18.87
C PHE A 79 -4.63 -11.17 17.98
N GLU A 80 -5.77 -10.69 18.45
CA GLU A 80 -7.06 -10.79 17.75
C GLU A 80 -7.14 -9.82 16.59
N SER A 81 -6.59 -8.62 16.77
CA SER A 81 -6.39 -7.66 15.67
C SER A 81 -5.45 -8.20 14.58
N LYS A 82 -4.42 -8.98 14.94
CA LYS A 82 -3.55 -9.67 13.98
C LYS A 82 -4.30 -10.80 13.26
N ALA A 83 -5.12 -11.58 13.97
CA ALA A 83 -5.95 -12.62 13.38
C ALA A 83 -6.97 -12.05 12.39
N LEU A 84 -7.68 -10.97 12.76
CA LEU A 84 -8.67 -10.31 11.92
C LEU A 84 -8.06 -9.74 10.63
N ARG A 85 -6.87 -9.13 10.73
CA ARG A 85 -6.10 -8.66 9.56
C ARG A 85 -5.71 -9.82 8.65
N LYS A 86 -5.19 -10.91 9.23
CA LYS A 86 -4.79 -12.10 8.46
C LYS A 86 -5.98 -12.74 7.76
N GLU A 87 -7.14 -12.81 8.41
CA GLU A 87 -8.37 -13.35 7.83
C GLU A 87 -8.89 -12.45 6.70
N ARG A 88 -8.95 -11.13 6.93
CA ARG A 88 -9.33 -10.17 5.88
C ARG A 88 -8.42 -10.26 4.66
N ASP A 89 -7.10 -10.35 4.87
CA ASP A 89 -6.13 -10.48 3.77
C ASP A 89 -6.26 -11.83 3.03
N ARG A 90 -6.66 -12.91 3.74
CA ARG A 90 -6.99 -14.20 3.11
C ARG A 90 -8.21 -14.07 2.21
N VAL A 91 -9.28 -13.48 2.71
CA VAL A 91 -10.54 -13.28 1.98
C VAL A 91 -10.33 -12.40 0.74
N ASP A 92 -9.61 -11.27 0.85
CA ASP A 92 -9.30 -10.42 -0.31
C ASP A 92 -8.49 -11.17 -1.38
N ARG A 93 -7.51 -11.99 -0.96
CA ARG A 93 -6.72 -12.81 -1.87
C ARG A 93 -7.57 -13.85 -2.60
N GLU A 94 -8.49 -14.51 -1.89
CA GLU A 94 -9.41 -15.49 -2.47
C GLU A 94 -10.40 -14.83 -3.43
N ALA A 95 -10.97 -13.68 -3.07
CA ALA A 95 -11.85 -12.90 -3.94
C ALA A 95 -11.14 -12.48 -5.24
N ARG A 96 -9.88 -12.01 -5.17
CA ARG A 96 -9.07 -11.69 -6.36
C ARG A 96 -8.81 -12.90 -7.24
N ARG A 97 -8.54 -14.07 -6.64
CA ARG A 97 -8.34 -15.32 -7.39
C ARG A 97 -9.63 -15.77 -8.09
N ALA A 98 -10.77 -15.70 -7.40
CA ALA A 98 -12.08 -16.03 -7.96
C ALA A 98 -12.44 -15.09 -9.12
N ALA A 99 -12.27 -13.78 -8.95
CA ALA A 99 -12.50 -12.79 -10.01
C ALA A 99 -11.62 -13.03 -11.24
N ARG A 100 -10.35 -13.40 -11.06
CA ARG A 100 -9.45 -13.77 -12.17
C ARG A 100 -9.91 -15.05 -12.87
N GLY A 101 -10.32 -16.07 -12.12
CA GLY A 101 -10.83 -17.33 -12.67
C GLY A 101 -12.15 -17.15 -13.44
N GLU A 102 -13.06 -16.28 -12.96
CA GLU A 102 -14.29 -15.94 -13.68
C GLU A 102 -14.02 -15.14 -14.96
N ALA A 103 -13.09 -14.18 -14.92
CA ALA A 103 -12.67 -13.44 -16.11
C ALA A 103 -12.01 -14.35 -17.16
N GLU A 104 -11.30 -15.39 -16.73
CA GLU A 104 -10.69 -16.39 -17.61
C GLU A 104 -11.76 -17.33 -18.22
N LYS A 105 -12.73 -17.81 -17.43
CA LYS A 105 -13.86 -18.61 -17.94
C LYS A 105 -14.74 -17.84 -18.94
N ARG A 106 -15.03 -16.56 -18.68
CA ARG A 106 -15.78 -15.72 -19.63
C ARG A 106 -15.02 -15.49 -20.94
N LYS A 107 -13.69 -15.53 -20.93
CA LYS A 107 -12.86 -15.48 -22.15
C LYS A 107 -12.86 -16.80 -22.91
N THR A 108 -12.94 -17.95 -22.22
CA THR A 108 -13.00 -19.26 -22.88
C THR A 108 -14.39 -19.60 -23.41
N ASP A 109 -15.46 -19.21 -22.69
CA ASP A 109 -16.86 -19.46 -23.09
C ASP A 109 -17.40 -18.41 -24.09
N GLY A 110 -16.69 -17.29 -24.27
CA GLY A 110 -17.04 -16.20 -25.18
C GLY A 110 -16.42 -16.29 -26.58
N ALA A 111 -15.76 -17.40 -26.93
CA ALA A 111 -15.27 -17.64 -28.29
C ALA A 111 -16.33 -18.41 -29.10
N PRO A 112 -16.99 -17.80 -30.12
CA PRO A 112 -17.71 -18.57 -31.12
C PRO A 112 -16.68 -19.40 -31.88
N VAL A 113 -16.71 -20.71 -31.66
CA VAL A 113 -16.25 -21.70 -32.63
C VAL A 113 -17.12 -21.50 -33.88
N GLU A 114 -16.51 -21.56 -35.07
CA GLU A 114 -17.09 -21.34 -36.42
C GLU A 114 -16.90 -19.92 -36.98
N GLY A 115 -15.80 -19.69 -37.71
CA GLY A 115 -15.67 -18.50 -38.57
C GLY A 115 -14.28 -18.27 -39.18
N GLU A 116 -13.21 -18.63 -38.48
CA GLU A 116 -11.86 -18.20 -38.88
C GLU A 116 -11.11 -19.16 -39.82
N ARG A 117 -11.64 -20.38 -40.01
CA ARG A 117 -11.02 -21.38 -40.92
C ARG A 117 -11.37 -21.16 -42.40
N ASP A 118 -12.42 -20.39 -42.69
CA ASP A 118 -12.87 -20.13 -44.07
C ASP A 118 -12.17 -18.91 -44.70
N ALA A 119 -11.93 -17.87 -43.91
CA ALA A 119 -11.26 -16.64 -44.37
C ALA A 119 -9.82 -16.88 -44.83
N LYS A 120 -9.12 -17.88 -44.28
CA LYS A 120 -7.73 -18.18 -44.66
C LYS A 120 -7.63 -19.02 -45.94
N ARG A 121 -8.68 -19.75 -46.32
CA ARG A 121 -8.72 -20.53 -47.57
C ARG A 121 -9.05 -19.62 -48.77
N ALA A 122 -10.00 -18.70 -48.60
CA ALA A 122 -10.34 -17.70 -49.62
C ALA A 122 -9.18 -16.75 -49.96
N ARG A 123 -8.34 -16.40 -48.97
CA ARG A 123 -7.18 -15.53 -49.20
C ARG A 123 -6.05 -16.22 -49.97
N GLY A 124 -5.86 -17.52 -49.77
CA GLY A 124 -4.87 -18.31 -50.51
C GLY A 124 -5.29 -18.57 -51.96
N GLU A 125 -6.59 -18.78 -52.21
CA GLU A 125 -7.11 -18.98 -53.57
C GLU A 125 -7.08 -17.69 -54.41
N ALA A 126 -7.23 -16.52 -53.79
CA ALA A 126 -7.08 -15.23 -54.46
C ALA A 126 -5.61 -14.89 -54.81
N GLU A 127 -4.65 -15.21 -53.93
CA GLU A 127 -3.23 -14.92 -54.13
C GLU A 127 -2.59 -15.84 -55.20
N VAL A 128 -3.08 -17.08 -55.33
CA VAL A 128 -2.66 -18.01 -56.39
C VAL A 128 -3.22 -17.58 -57.77
N ALA A 129 -4.47 -17.10 -57.82
CA ALA A 129 -5.05 -16.59 -59.07
C ALA A 129 -4.38 -15.29 -59.56
N GLU A 130 -3.94 -14.43 -58.65
CA GLU A 130 -3.27 -13.16 -58.98
C GLU A 130 -1.83 -13.38 -59.49
N THR A 131 -1.14 -14.39 -58.97
CA THR A 131 0.20 -14.78 -59.43
C THR A 131 0.19 -15.56 -60.75
N GLU A 132 -0.82 -16.40 -61.01
CA GLU A 132 -0.99 -17.05 -62.31
C GLU A 132 -1.39 -16.05 -63.42
N ALA A 133 -2.16 -15.01 -63.10
CA ALA A 133 -2.50 -13.94 -64.04
C ALA A 133 -1.30 -13.05 -64.39
N GLN A 134 -0.33 -12.87 -63.49
CA GLN A 134 0.87 -12.08 -63.75
C GLN A 134 1.94 -12.84 -64.54
N MET A 135 2.07 -14.16 -64.38
CA MET A 135 3.01 -14.95 -65.18
C MET A 135 2.48 -15.30 -66.59
N GLY A 136 1.19 -15.11 -66.87
CA GLY A 136 0.58 -15.38 -68.17
C GLY A 136 0.72 -14.26 -69.21
N VAL A 137 1.27 -13.10 -68.87
CA VAL A 137 1.30 -11.92 -69.75
C VAL A 137 2.71 -11.57 -70.27
N GLU A 138 3.78 -12.21 -69.78
CA GLU A 138 5.15 -11.91 -70.22
C GLU A 138 5.69 -12.83 -71.34
N ASP A 139 4.94 -13.85 -71.77
CA ASP A 139 5.41 -14.80 -72.81
C ASP A 139 4.95 -14.48 -74.26
N VAL A 140 4.41 -13.29 -74.51
CA VAL A 140 4.05 -12.86 -75.88
C VAL A 140 4.67 -11.51 -76.19
N GLN A 141 6.00 -11.41 -76.22
CA GLN A 141 6.70 -10.37 -77.01
C GLN A 141 8.20 -10.63 -77.21
N LEU A 142 8.60 -11.84 -77.58
CA LEU A 142 9.89 -12.09 -78.22
C LEU A 142 9.76 -13.14 -79.31
N GLN A 143 9.36 -12.72 -80.51
CA GLN A 143 9.65 -13.42 -81.76
C GLN A 143 9.60 -12.44 -82.95
N GLU A 144 10.80 -12.21 -83.49
CA GLU A 144 11.22 -11.73 -84.83
C GLU A 144 10.66 -10.41 -85.40
#